data_AF-A0A4Q9H127-F1
#
_entry.id   AF-A0A4Q9H127-F1
#
_cell.length_a   1.000
_cell.length_b   1.000
_cell.length_c   1.000
_cell.angle_alpha   90.00
_cell.angle_beta   90.00
_cell.angle_gamma   90.00
#
_symmetry.space_group_name_H-M   'P 1'
#
loop_
_entity.id
_entity.type
_entity.pdbx_description
1 polymer ?
#
loop_
_entity_poly.entity_id
_entity_poly.type
_entity_poly.pdbx_seq_one_letter_code
_entity_poly.pdbx_strand_id
1 'polypeptide(L)'
;MSDTPSTPDTQAADQQGADSAPLSVEQQLAELQAKHTEVSDAYLRAKAEAENIRRRAEDEISKARKFAVESFAESLLPVKDSMEAAIATHAAKPDTPVETVLEGVHATLRQLASALERNKVLEINPAAGTKFDPHQHQAISMVPADQEANTVVGVLQKGYSIADRVLRPALVTVAAPK
;
A
#
# COMPACT_ATOMS: atom_id res chain seq x y z
N MET A 1 36.29 -81.76 -49.51
CA MET A 1 35.78 -82.21 -48.20
C MET A 1 35.17 -80.97 -47.56
N SER A 2 33.87 -80.77 -47.79
CA SER A 2 32.79 -81.00 -46.80
C SER A 2 32.55 -79.68 -46.05
N ASP A 3 31.36 -79.14 -45.83
CA ASP A 3 29.99 -79.55 -46.01
C ASP A 3 29.18 -78.24 -45.87
N THR A 4 28.12 -78.07 -46.65
CA THR A 4 27.03 -77.17 -46.27
C THR A 4 26.14 -77.92 -45.29
N PRO A 5 25.48 -77.24 -44.34
CA PRO A 5 24.08 -77.57 -44.14
C PRO A 5 23.16 -76.35 -44.10
N SER A 6 21.99 -76.56 -44.70
CA SER A 6 20.83 -75.68 -44.79
C SER A 6 19.95 -75.70 -43.52
N THR A 7 19.49 -74.49 -43.11
CA THR A 7 18.14 -74.07 -42.57
C THR A 7 17.52 -74.77 -41.34
N PRO A 8 16.60 -74.15 -40.54
CA PRO A 8 15.49 -73.25 -40.99
C PRO A 8 15.03 -72.09 -40.08
N ASP A 9 14.12 -71.29 -40.67
CA ASP A 9 13.08 -70.40 -40.14
C ASP A 9 12.97 -70.16 -38.63
N THR A 10 12.87 -68.89 -38.23
CA THR A 10 11.77 -68.40 -37.39
C THR A 10 11.54 -66.91 -37.66
N GLN A 11 10.42 -66.62 -38.31
CA GLN A 11 9.78 -65.30 -38.37
C GLN A 11 9.44 -64.79 -36.97
N ALA A 12 9.75 -63.52 -36.67
CA ALA A 12 9.01 -62.75 -35.69
C ALA A 12 9.16 -61.23 -35.96
N ALA A 13 8.03 -60.65 -36.38
CA ALA A 13 7.60 -59.26 -36.16
C ALA A 13 8.39 -58.14 -36.85
N ASP A 14 8.05 -57.95 -38.11
CA ASP A 14 7.87 -56.63 -38.72
C ASP A 14 6.68 -55.88 -38.06
N GLN A 15 6.65 -54.53 -38.19
CA GLN A 15 5.68 -53.52 -37.67
C GLN A 15 6.13 -52.81 -36.37
N GLN A 16 6.28 -51.49 -36.28
CA GLN A 16 5.98 -50.37 -37.17
C GLN A 16 6.94 -49.22 -36.82
N GLY A 17 7.81 -48.84 -37.77
CA GLY A 17 8.30 -47.47 -37.85
C GLY A 17 7.18 -46.65 -38.49
N ALA A 18 6.54 -45.77 -37.72
CA ALA A 18 5.65 -44.77 -38.28
C ALA A 18 6.49 -43.74 -39.06
N ASP A 19 6.60 -44.01 -40.34
CA ASP A 19 7.22 -43.17 -41.36
C ASP A 19 6.36 -41.91 -41.54
N SER A 20 6.73 -40.81 -40.87
CA SER A 20 6.13 -39.50 -41.13
C SER A 20 6.74 -38.94 -42.41
N ALA A 21 6.12 -39.22 -43.56
CA ALA A 21 6.49 -38.60 -44.83
C ALA A 21 6.47 -37.06 -44.70
N PRO A 22 7.45 -36.32 -45.25
CA PRO A 22 7.48 -34.87 -45.17
C PRO A 22 6.25 -34.26 -45.86
N LEU A 23 5.55 -33.37 -45.16
CA LEU A 23 4.37 -32.64 -45.64
C LEU A 23 4.68 -31.93 -46.97
N SER A 24 3.73 -31.95 -47.91
CA SER A 24 3.88 -31.19 -49.16
C SER A 24 3.94 -29.69 -48.88
N VAL A 25 4.56 -28.91 -49.77
CA VAL A 25 4.67 -27.44 -49.63
C VAL A 25 3.29 -26.79 -49.48
N GLU A 26 2.27 -27.30 -50.17
CA GLU A 26 0.89 -26.84 -50.08
C GLU A 26 0.27 -27.13 -48.71
N GLN A 27 0.55 -28.30 -48.13
CA GLN A 27 0.12 -28.66 -46.77
C GLN A 27 0.80 -27.78 -45.72
N GLN A 28 2.09 -27.51 -45.87
CA GLN A 28 2.84 -26.60 -44.98
C GLN A 28 2.32 -25.17 -45.05
N LEU A 29 1.99 -24.67 -46.24
CA LEU A 29 1.40 -23.33 -46.44
C LEU A 29 0.04 -23.21 -45.75
N ALA A 30 -0.82 -24.21 -45.94
CA ALA A 30 -2.14 -24.26 -45.31
C ALA A 30 -2.05 -24.32 -43.78
N GLU A 31 -1.12 -25.11 -43.23
CA GLU A 31 -0.88 -25.20 -41.79
C GLU A 31 -0.35 -23.87 -41.22
N LEU A 32 0.56 -23.19 -41.93
CA LEU A 32 1.06 -21.87 -41.53
C LEU A 32 -0.05 -20.80 -41.52
N GLN A 33 -0.92 -20.81 -42.52
CA GLN A 33 -2.06 -19.87 -42.60
C GLN A 33 -3.08 -20.12 -41.49
N ALA A 34 -3.35 -21.39 -41.16
CA ALA A 34 -4.19 -21.76 -40.03
C ALA A 34 -3.59 -21.25 -38.71
N LYS A 35 -2.30 -21.52 -38.46
CA LYS A 35 -1.57 -21.03 -37.27
C LYS A 35 -1.53 -19.51 -37.19
N HIS A 36 -1.31 -18.83 -38.32
CA HIS A 36 -1.31 -17.37 -38.37
C HIS A 36 -2.68 -16.80 -37.97
N THR A 37 -3.76 -17.40 -38.47
CA THR A 37 -5.12 -17.00 -38.12
C THR A 37 -5.39 -17.21 -36.63
N GLU A 38 -5.04 -18.38 -36.10
CA GLU A 38 -5.18 -18.69 -34.68
C GLU A 38 -4.43 -17.70 -33.77
N VAL A 39 -3.16 -17.40 -34.11
CA VAL A 39 -2.33 -16.45 -33.36
C VAL A 39 -2.85 -15.03 -33.50
N SER A 40 -3.29 -14.62 -34.69
CA SER A 40 -3.88 -13.30 -34.92
C SER A 40 -5.14 -13.09 -34.09
N ASP A 41 -6.02 -14.10 -34.05
CA ASP A 41 -7.25 -14.07 -33.26
C ASP A 41 -6.96 -14.08 -31.75
N ALA A 42 -5.96 -14.86 -31.32
CA ALA A 42 -5.48 -14.84 -29.93
C ALA A 42 -4.89 -13.47 -29.57
N TYR A 43 -4.11 -12.85 -30.46
CA TYR A 43 -3.52 -11.53 -30.25
C TYR A 43 -4.58 -10.43 -30.17
N LEU A 44 -5.56 -10.43 -31.08
CA LEU A 44 -6.65 -9.44 -31.06
C LEU A 44 -7.48 -9.56 -29.78
N ARG A 45 -7.78 -10.79 -29.34
CA ARG A 45 -8.45 -11.02 -28.05
C ARG A 45 -7.61 -10.53 -26.88
N ALA A 46 -6.33 -10.89 -26.82
CA ALA A 46 -5.42 -10.45 -25.76
C ALA A 46 -5.30 -8.91 -25.71
N LYS A 47 -5.23 -8.26 -26.87
CA LYS A 47 -5.20 -6.79 -26.97
C LYS A 47 -6.49 -6.16 -26.43
N ALA A 48 -7.64 -6.70 -26.81
CA ALA A 48 -8.93 -6.22 -26.32
C ALA A 48 -9.10 -6.44 -24.80
N GLU A 49 -8.63 -7.57 -24.27
CA GLU A 49 -8.60 -7.84 -22.83
C GLU A 49 -7.70 -6.85 -22.09
N ALA A 50 -6.50 -6.56 -22.63
CA ALA A 50 -5.58 -5.58 -22.06
C ALA A 50 -6.18 -4.15 -22.04
N GLU A 51 -6.86 -3.73 -23.11
CA GLU A 51 -7.56 -2.44 -23.16
C GLU A 51 -8.71 -2.37 -22.15
N ASN A 52 -9.49 -3.45 -22.01
CA ASN A 52 -10.56 -3.54 -21.03
C ASN A 52 -10.06 -3.49 -19.58
N ILE A 53 -8.97 -4.19 -19.28
CA ILE A 53 -8.31 -4.16 -17.97
C ILE A 53 -7.78 -2.75 -17.69
N ARG A 54 -7.13 -2.12 -18.67
CA ARG A 54 -6.62 -0.75 -18.54
C ARG A 54 -7.73 0.23 -18.19
N ARG A 55 -8.83 0.23 -18.95
CA ARG A 55 -9.98 1.10 -18.69
C ARG A 55 -10.56 0.86 -17.30
N ARG A 56 -10.73 -0.41 -16.90
CA ARG A 56 -11.24 -0.75 -15.55
C ARG A 56 -10.29 -0.24 -14.46
N ALA A 57 -8.98 -0.41 -14.64
CA ALA A 57 -7.99 0.06 -13.68
C ALA A 57 -8.00 1.59 -13.56
N GLU A 58 -8.14 2.32 -14.68
CA GLU A 58 -8.27 3.78 -14.67
C GLU A 58 -9.53 4.23 -13.89
N ASP A 59 -10.66 3.54 -14.08
CA ASP A 59 -11.89 3.79 -13.32
C ASP A 59 -11.74 3.50 -11.82
N GLU A 60 -11.07 2.40 -11.46
CA GLU A 60 -10.81 2.03 -10.06
C GLU A 60 -9.86 3.02 -9.38
N ILE A 61 -8.80 3.46 -10.05
CA ILE A 61 -7.89 4.49 -9.54
C ILE A 61 -8.63 5.80 -9.33
N SER A 62 -9.49 6.20 -10.28
CA SER A 62 -10.30 7.40 -10.18
C SER A 62 -11.24 7.35 -8.97
N LYS A 63 -11.93 6.23 -8.76
CA LYS A 63 -12.77 5.99 -7.58
C LYS A 63 -11.96 6.01 -6.30
N ALA A 64 -10.85 5.29 -6.23
CA ALA A 64 -9.99 5.23 -5.06
C ALA A 64 -9.49 6.63 -4.66
N ARG A 65 -9.12 7.48 -5.63
CA ARG A 65 -8.73 8.87 -5.37
C ARG A 65 -9.90 9.71 -4.88
N LYS A 66 -11.08 9.58 -5.50
CA LYS A 66 -12.28 10.34 -5.14
C LYS A 66 -12.74 10.07 -3.71
N PHE A 67 -12.61 8.82 -3.26
CA PHE A 67 -13.05 8.37 -1.94
C PHE A 67 -11.88 8.12 -0.95
N ALA A 68 -10.67 8.57 -1.29
CA ALA A 68 -9.46 8.31 -0.48
C ALA A 68 -9.57 8.83 0.96
N VAL A 69 -10.33 9.90 1.17
CA VAL A 69 -10.49 10.55 2.49
C VAL A 69 -11.80 10.19 3.18
N GLU A 70 -12.61 9.29 2.61
CA GLU A 70 -13.95 8.96 3.13
C GLU A 70 -13.89 8.48 4.58
N SER A 71 -13.12 7.44 4.86
CA SER A 71 -12.99 6.89 6.22
C SER A 71 -12.41 7.90 7.23
N PHE A 72 -11.51 8.78 6.77
CA PHE A 72 -10.95 9.85 7.59
C PHE A 72 -12.00 10.93 7.91
N ALA A 73 -12.76 11.36 6.90
CA ALA A 73 -13.83 12.33 7.06
C ALA A 73 -14.92 11.80 8.00
N GLU A 74 -15.37 10.56 7.81
CA GLU A 74 -16.33 9.88 8.69
C GLU A 74 -15.83 9.82 10.14
N SER A 75 -14.54 9.53 10.33
CA SER A 75 -13.92 9.48 11.66
C SER A 75 -13.88 10.83 12.37
N LEU A 76 -13.90 11.94 11.63
CA LEU A 76 -13.91 13.30 12.16
C LEU A 76 -15.31 13.86 12.44
N LEU A 77 -16.37 13.30 11.85
CA LEU A 77 -17.74 13.77 12.06
C LEU A 77 -18.12 13.84 13.55
N PRO A 78 -17.85 12.83 14.39
CA PRO A 78 -18.17 12.92 15.81
C PRO A 78 -17.47 14.10 16.51
N VAL A 79 -16.26 14.47 16.07
CA VAL A 79 -15.49 15.58 16.66
C VAL A 79 -16.19 16.90 16.37
N LYS A 80 -16.65 17.08 15.12
CA LYS A 80 -17.48 18.23 14.74
C LYS A 80 -18.77 18.25 15.56
N ASP A 81 -19.47 17.12 15.67
CA ASP A 81 -20.73 17.04 16.42
C ASP A 81 -20.54 17.40 17.90
N SER A 82 -19.43 16.98 18.50
CA SER A 82 -19.08 17.30 19.89
C SER A 82 -18.82 18.80 20.07
N MET A 83 -18.15 19.44 19.11
CA MET A 83 -17.92 20.89 19.12
C MET A 83 -19.23 21.67 18.93
N GLU A 84 -20.10 21.25 18.02
CA GLU A 84 -21.42 21.87 17.82
C GLU A 84 -22.30 21.74 19.07
N ALA A 85 -22.30 20.57 19.71
CA ALA A 85 -23.00 20.35 20.97
C ALA A 85 -22.46 21.25 22.10
N ALA A 86 -21.15 21.45 22.17
CA ALA A 86 -20.53 22.35 23.15
C ALA A 86 -20.98 23.81 22.94
N ILE A 87 -20.99 24.28 21.69
CA ILE A 87 -21.45 25.64 21.34
C ILE A 87 -22.92 25.83 21.71
N ALA A 88 -23.79 24.87 21.35
CA ALA A 88 -25.21 24.93 21.66
C ALA A 88 -25.48 24.91 23.17
N THR A 89 -24.72 24.10 23.92
CA THR A 89 -24.84 24.02 25.39
C THR A 89 -24.45 25.33 26.05
N HIS A 90 -23.36 25.95 25.63
CA HIS A 90 -22.92 27.25 26.16
C HIS A 90 -23.93 28.36 25.84
N ALA A 91 -24.49 28.38 24.63
CA ALA A 91 -25.55 29.34 24.26
C ALA A 91 -26.81 29.21 25.14
N ALA A 92 -27.17 27.98 25.53
CA ALA A 92 -28.31 27.71 26.42
C ALA A 92 -27.99 27.99 27.90
N LYS A 93 -26.71 27.89 28.30
CA LYS A 93 -26.23 28.07 29.69
C LYS A 93 -24.93 28.87 29.68
N PRO A 94 -25.01 30.21 29.55
CA PRO A 94 -23.82 31.05 29.45
C PRO A 94 -22.95 31.01 30.71
N ASP A 95 -23.56 30.80 31.88
CA ASP A 95 -22.85 30.70 33.18
C ASP A 95 -22.30 29.29 33.48
N THR A 96 -22.04 28.49 32.45
CA THR A 96 -21.42 27.16 32.62
C THR A 96 -20.01 27.32 33.22
N PRO A 97 -19.66 26.58 34.29
CA PRO A 97 -18.33 26.63 34.88
C PRO A 97 -17.22 26.31 33.88
N VAL A 98 -16.09 27.00 34.01
CA VAL A 98 -14.93 26.83 33.09
C VAL A 98 -14.41 25.40 33.15
N GLU A 99 -14.46 24.75 34.32
CA GLU A 99 -14.03 23.37 34.53
C GLU A 99 -14.86 22.40 33.67
N THR A 100 -16.18 22.58 33.61
CA THR A 100 -17.06 21.77 32.76
C THR A 100 -16.74 21.95 31.27
N VAL A 101 -16.43 23.17 30.85
CA VAL A 101 -16.01 23.46 29.48
C VAL A 101 -14.67 22.76 29.17
N LEU A 102 -13.70 22.85 30.08
CA LEU A 102 -12.39 22.23 29.94
C LEU A 102 -12.49 20.69 29.83
N GLU A 103 -13.36 20.07 30.62
CA GLU A 103 -13.65 18.63 30.54
C GLU A 103 -14.20 18.24 29.16
N GLY A 104 -15.12 19.03 28.62
CA GLY A 104 -15.66 18.83 27.26
C GLY A 104 -14.59 18.98 26.17
N VAL A 105 -13.69 19.95 26.32
CA VAL A 105 -12.54 20.13 25.41
C VAL A 105 -11.60 18.93 25.49
N HIS A 106 -11.28 18.44 26.69
CA HIS A 106 -10.45 17.25 26.87
C HIS A 106 -11.10 15.99 26.26
N ALA A 107 -12.43 15.83 26.40
CA ALA A 107 -13.16 14.74 25.77
C ALA A 107 -13.08 14.82 24.23
N THR A 108 -13.31 16.00 23.68
CA THR A 108 -13.21 16.26 22.23
C THR A 108 -11.80 16.00 21.71
N LEU A 109 -10.77 16.40 22.45
CA LEU A 109 -9.37 16.14 22.08
C LEU A 109 -9.04 14.65 22.06
N ARG A 110 -9.51 13.87 23.05
CA ARG A 110 -9.35 12.40 23.06
C ARG A 110 -10.03 11.75 21.85
N GLN A 111 -11.20 12.25 21.48
CA GLN A 111 -11.92 11.76 20.32
C GLN A 111 -11.20 12.06 19.01
N LEU A 112 -10.62 13.27 18.89
CA LEU A 112 -9.78 13.63 17.76
C LEU A 112 -8.52 12.76 17.67
N ALA A 113 -7.83 12.53 18.79
CA ALA A 113 -6.68 11.63 18.84
C ALA A 113 -7.05 10.21 18.36
N SER A 114 -8.17 9.68 18.85
CA SER A 114 -8.68 8.37 18.43
C SER A 114 -9.03 8.33 16.93
N ALA A 115 -9.58 9.42 16.38
CA ALA A 115 -9.90 9.53 14.96
C ALA A 115 -8.63 9.53 14.09
N LEU A 116 -7.59 10.24 14.53
CA LEU A 116 -6.28 10.26 13.86
C LEU A 116 -5.65 8.86 13.86
N GLU A 117 -5.59 8.20 15.01
CA GLU A 117 -4.99 6.87 15.15
C GLU A 117 -5.69 5.80 14.29
N ARG A 118 -7.04 5.80 14.24
CA ARG A 118 -7.80 4.90 13.36
C ARG A 118 -7.39 5.02 11.89
N ASN A 119 -7.07 6.24 11.47
CA ASN A 119 -6.63 6.57 10.11
C ASN A 119 -5.11 6.55 9.95
N LYS A 120 -4.40 5.84 10.85
CA LYS A 120 -2.95 5.65 10.82
C LYS A 120 -2.15 6.94 10.95
N VAL A 121 -2.76 8.00 11.46
CA VAL A 121 -2.05 9.23 11.81
C VAL A 121 -1.58 9.11 13.25
N LEU A 122 -0.26 9.02 13.44
CA LEU A 122 0.36 8.81 14.75
C LEU A 122 1.07 10.07 15.21
N GLU A 123 0.97 10.35 16.51
CA GLU A 123 1.67 11.47 17.15
C GLU A 123 3.16 11.14 17.34
N ILE A 124 4.03 12.03 16.89
CA ILE A 124 5.47 11.99 17.17
C ILE A 124 5.73 12.95 18.34
N ASN A 125 5.87 12.39 19.53
CA ASN A 125 6.09 13.14 20.76
C ASN A 125 7.14 12.42 21.62
N PRO A 126 8.44 12.54 21.27
CA PRO A 126 9.51 11.86 22.00
C PRO A 126 9.57 12.36 23.44
N ALA A 127 9.70 11.43 24.39
CA ALA A 127 9.96 11.78 25.78
C ALA A 127 11.33 12.47 25.93
N ALA A 128 11.49 13.27 26.98
CA ALA A 128 12.81 13.80 27.35
C ALA A 128 13.81 12.64 27.54
N GLY A 129 15.02 12.81 27.01
CA GLY A 129 16.07 11.79 26.99
C GLY A 129 16.03 10.87 25.77
N THR A 130 14.98 10.92 24.95
CA THR A 130 14.93 10.15 23.69
C THR A 130 16.03 10.62 22.75
N LYS A 131 16.74 9.69 22.10
CA LYS A 131 17.76 10.03 21.10
C LYS A 131 17.14 10.84 19.96
N PHE A 132 17.82 11.92 19.55
CA PHE A 132 17.39 12.71 18.41
C PHE A 132 17.44 11.88 17.11
N ASP A 133 16.33 11.87 16.37
CA ASP A 133 16.20 11.24 15.06
C ASP A 133 15.88 12.33 14.01
N PRO A 134 16.80 12.68 13.10
CA PRO A 134 16.56 13.68 12.06
C PRO A 134 15.40 13.36 11.11
N HIS A 135 14.96 12.10 11.01
CA HIS A 135 13.83 11.72 10.15
C HIS A 135 12.48 12.09 10.76
N GLN A 136 12.40 12.16 12.09
CA GLN A 136 11.15 12.39 12.83
C GLN A 136 11.16 13.70 13.63
N HIS A 137 12.34 14.24 13.93
CA HIS A 137 12.53 15.38 14.79
C HIS A 137 13.27 16.51 14.06
N GLN A 138 12.90 17.75 14.37
CA GLN A 138 13.60 18.95 13.93
C GLN A 138 14.07 19.72 15.16
N ALA A 139 15.39 19.76 15.34
CA ALA A 139 16.01 20.50 16.44
C ALA A 139 15.99 22.00 16.13
N ILE A 140 15.30 22.78 16.96
CA ILE A 140 15.22 24.25 16.79
C ILE A 140 16.32 24.99 17.57
N SER A 141 16.81 24.40 18.65
CA SER A 141 17.88 24.95 19.47
C SER A 141 18.53 23.85 20.32
N MET A 142 19.76 24.12 20.74
CA MET A 142 20.46 23.32 21.74
C MET A 142 20.41 24.03 23.08
N VAL A 143 20.11 23.31 24.15
CA VAL A 143 20.04 23.85 25.51
C VAL A 143 20.98 23.09 26.44
N PRO A 144 21.60 23.77 27.43
CA PRO A 144 22.29 23.09 28.51
C PRO A 144 21.33 22.14 29.23
N ALA A 145 21.70 20.88 29.35
CA ALA A 145 20.92 19.86 30.03
C ALA A 145 21.87 18.81 30.62
N ASP A 146 21.44 18.15 31.71
CA ASP A 146 22.22 17.09 32.37
C ASP A 146 22.25 15.77 31.56
N GLN A 147 21.40 15.69 30.55
CA GLN A 147 21.19 14.53 29.68
C GLN A 147 22.37 14.31 28.73
N GLU A 148 22.42 13.14 28.09
CA GLU A 148 23.43 12.87 27.06
C GLU A 148 23.31 13.83 25.88
N ALA A 149 24.44 14.20 25.28
CA ALA A 149 24.45 15.06 24.10
C ALA A 149 23.63 14.42 22.96
N ASN A 150 22.95 15.25 22.16
CA ASN A 150 22.06 14.80 21.07
C ASN A 150 20.81 14.00 21.51
N THR A 151 20.35 14.17 22.75
CA THR A 151 19.01 13.70 23.16
C THR A 151 18.00 14.85 23.18
N VAL A 152 16.73 14.53 22.99
CA VAL A 152 15.60 15.46 23.12
C VAL A 152 15.48 15.93 24.57
N VAL A 153 15.42 17.23 24.78
CA VAL A 153 15.19 17.85 26.09
C VAL A 153 13.72 18.13 26.31
N GLY A 154 13.05 18.61 25.28
CA GLY A 154 11.61 18.82 25.29
C GLY A 154 11.05 18.97 23.89
N VAL A 155 9.73 18.82 23.79
CA VAL A 155 8.97 18.96 22.55
C VAL A 155 8.22 20.28 22.63
N LEU A 156 8.53 21.21 21.71
CA LEU A 156 7.81 22.48 21.59
C LEU A 156 6.55 22.32 20.74
N GLN A 157 6.61 21.47 19.73
CA GLN A 157 5.48 21.16 18.87
C GLN A 157 5.53 19.68 18.50
N LYS A 158 4.45 18.97 18.80
CA LYS A 158 4.28 17.56 18.45
C LYS A 158 4.35 17.38 16.93
N GLY A 159 5.05 16.35 16.49
CA GLY A 159 5.04 15.91 15.09
C GLY A 159 3.89 14.94 14.83
N TYR A 160 3.68 14.60 13.56
CA TYR A 160 2.72 13.58 13.14
C TYR A 160 3.25 12.82 11.93
N SER A 161 3.00 11.52 11.88
CA SER A 161 3.19 10.67 10.71
C SER A 161 1.86 10.10 10.23
N ILE A 162 1.80 9.70 8.96
CA ILE A 162 0.73 8.87 8.40
C ILE A 162 1.37 7.60 7.87
N ALA A 163 0.99 6.45 8.44
CA ALA A 163 1.65 5.18 8.20
C ALA A 163 3.19 5.31 8.36
N ASP A 164 3.93 5.16 7.27
CA ASP A 164 5.40 5.21 7.19
C ASP A 164 5.94 6.62 6.85
N ARG A 165 5.08 7.58 6.51
CA ARG A 165 5.49 8.91 6.06
C ARG A 165 5.31 9.96 7.16
N VAL A 166 6.36 10.73 7.45
CA VAL A 166 6.25 11.90 8.34
C VAL A 166 5.51 13.04 7.63
N LEU A 167 4.41 13.52 8.24
CA LEU A 167 3.65 14.68 7.78
C LEU A 167 4.27 15.98 8.27
N ARG A 168 4.65 15.99 9.56
CA ARG A 168 5.34 17.10 10.22
C ARG A 168 6.27 16.54 11.28
N PRO A 169 7.56 16.91 11.29
CA PRO A 169 8.47 16.48 12.35
C PRO A 169 8.10 17.13 13.69
N ALA A 170 8.50 16.51 14.79
CA ALA A 170 8.39 17.13 16.10
C ALA A 170 9.46 18.23 16.24
N LEU A 171 9.04 19.44 16.62
CA LEU A 171 9.99 20.51 16.95
C LEU A 171 10.51 20.28 18.36
N VAL A 172 11.81 20.08 18.49
CA VAL A 172 12.44 19.71 19.75
C VAL A 172 13.61 20.61 20.09
N THR A 173 13.87 20.75 21.39
CA THR A 173 15.17 21.19 21.89
C THR A 173 16.05 19.97 22.12
N VAL A 174 17.35 20.08 21.85
CA VAL A 174 18.30 18.99 22.10
C VAL A 174 19.37 19.39 23.10
N ALA A 175 19.94 18.40 23.79
CA ALA A 175 20.99 18.65 24.76
C ALA A 175 22.28 19.04 24.04
N ALA A 176 22.87 20.18 24.45
CA ALA A 176 24.15 20.64 23.94
C ALA A 176 25.28 19.65 24.28
N PRO A 177 26.31 19.51 23.43
CA PRO A 177 27.53 18.79 23.79
C PRO A 177 28.20 19.43 25.02
N LYS A 178 28.74 18.59 25.91
CA LYS A 178 29.50 19.02 27.09
C LYS A 178 30.86 19.61 26.70
#